data_AF-A0A2W2CIU8-F1
#
_entry.id   AF-A0A2W2CIU8-F1
#
_cell.length_a   1.000
_cell.length_b   1.000
_cell.length_c   1.000
_cell.angle_alpha   90.00
_cell.angle_beta   90.00
_cell.angle_gamma   90.00
#
_symmetry.space_group_name_H-M   'P 1'
#
loop_
_entity.id
_entity.type
_entity.pdbx_description
1 polymer ?
#
loop_
_entity_poly.entity_id
_entity_poly.type
_entity_poly.pdbx_seq_one_letter_code
_entity_poly.pdbx_strand_id
1 'polypeptide(L)'
;MNPTTSCLQLAFRDAPPGETAIRAALEAAQRVLERSGVSPREAFAAYQAFASGAGSPDTLALTFARAEAEAMDTLAAHGYTRYGSVSLAAL
;
A
#
# COMPACT_ATOMS: atom_id res chain seq x y z
N MET A 1 -16.64 10.06 14.75
CA MET A 1 -15.55 10.22 13.76
C MET A 1 -15.73 9.11 12.75
N ASN A 2 -16.14 9.42 11.53
CA ASN A 2 -16.13 8.42 10.47
C ASN A 2 -14.66 8.01 10.28
N PRO A 3 -14.28 6.73 10.41
CA PRO A 3 -12.98 6.32 9.88
C PRO A 3 -13.06 6.67 8.41
N THR A 4 -12.14 7.51 7.93
CA THR A 4 -11.87 7.60 6.49
C THR A 4 -11.60 6.17 6.08
N THR A 5 -12.58 5.53 5.42
CA THR A 5 -12.49 4.14 5.03
C THR A 5 -11.42 4.08 3.96
N SER A 6 -10.17 3.90 4.39
CA SER A 6 -9.05 3.67 3.49
C SER A 6 -9.46 2.57 2.53
N CYS A 7 -9.36 2.81 1.22
CA CYS A 7 -9.58 1.76 0.22
C CYS A 7 -8.43 0.75 0.19
N LEU A 8 -7.51 0.84 1.15
CA LEU A 8 -6.31 0.04 1.28
C LEU A 8 -6.28 -0.68 2.64
N GLN A 9 -5.68 -1.86 2.64
CA GLN A 9 -5.40 -2.68 3.80
C GLN A 9 -3.93 -3.13 3.78
N LEU A 10 -3.34 -3.30 4.96
CA LEU A 10 -1.99 -3.87 5.12
C LEU A 10 -2.12 -5.27 5.70
N ALA A 11 -1.49 -6.24 5.03
CA ALA A 11 -1.29 -7.57 5.57
C ALA A 11 0.11 -7.67 6.19
N PHE A 12 0.19 -8.23 7.40
CA PHE A 12 1.44 -8.45 8.12
C PHE A 12 1.64 -9.94 8.33
N ARG A 13 2.84 -10.45 8.06
CA ARG A 13 3.21 -11.82 8.39
C ARG A 13 3.55 -12.00 9.87
N ASP A 14 4.11 -10.97 10.48
CA ASP A 14 4.51 -10.91 11.90
C ASP A 14 3.49 -10.11 12.73
N ALA A 15 3.79 -9.92 14.02
CA ALA A 15 2.94 -9.15 14.93
C ALA A 15 2.69 -7.73 14.38
N PRO A 16 1.43 -7.29 14.24
CA PRO A 16 1.13 -6.04 13.55
C PRO A 16 1.72 -4.84 14.29
N PRO A 17 2.13 -3.78 13.56
CA PRO A 17 2.51 -2.50 14.14
C PRO A 17 1.38 -1.89 14.99
N GLY A 18 1.70 -0.89 15.80
CA GLY A 18 0.69 -0.13 16.52
C GLY A 18 -0.31 0.53 15.55
N GLU A 19 -1.57 0.64 15.97
CA GLU A 19 -2.68 1.19 15.15
C GLU A 19 -2.34 2.55 14.53
N THR A 20 -1.60 3.39 15.25
CA THR A 20 -1.17 4.71 14.74
C THR A 20 -0.22 4.58 13.54
N ALA A 21 0.72 3.63 13.57
CA ALA A 21 1.65 3.39 12.47
C ALA A 21 0.93 2.76 11.27
N ILE A 22 0.00 1.84 11.50
CA ILE A 22 -0.85 1.25 10.45
C ILE A 22 -1.66 2.34 9.75
N ARG A 23 -2.35 3.20 10.51
CA ARG A 23 -3.13 4.31 9.95
C ARG A 23 -2.25 5.27 9.15
N ALA A 24 -1.10 5.68 9.69
CA ALA A 24 -0.18 6.58 9.00
C ALA A 24 0.30 5.99 7.66
N ALA A 25 0.65 4.70 7.64
CA ALA A 25 1.09 4.01 6.44
C ALA A 25 -0.01 3.90 5.37
N LEU A 26 -1.24 3.58 5.79
CA LEU A 26 -2.40 3.56 4.90
C LEU A 26 -2.72 4.94 4.32
N GLU A 27 -2.68 5.98 5.15
CA GLU A 27 -2.88 7.37 4.70
C GLU A 27 -1.79 7.81 3.71
N ALA A 28 -0.54 7.43 3.95
CA ALA A 28 0.57 7.76 3.05
C ALA A 28 0.39 7.09 1.67
N ALA A 29 0.10 5.79 1.63
CA ALA A 29 -0.19 5.08 0.39
C ALA A 29 -1.41 5.64 -0.34
N GLN A 30 -2.50 5.91 0.38
CA GLN A 30 -3.72 6.48 -0.18
C GLN A 30 -3.45 7.84 -0.83
N ARG A 31 -2.63 8.71 -0.20
CA ARG A 31 -2.23 10.01 -0.77
C ARG A 31 -1.44 9.88 -2.06
N VAL A 32 -0.61 8.84 -2.22
CA VAL A 32 0.12 8.60 -3.47
C VAL A 32 -0.84 8.30 -4.61
N LEU A 33 -1.83 7.44 -4.36
CA LEU A 33 -2.84 7.06 -5.36
C LEU A 33 -3.75 8.26 -5.73
N GLU A 34 -4.20 9.01 -4.72
CA GLU A 34 -5.03 10.22 -4.92
C GLU A 34 -4.31 11.30 -5.74
N ARG A 35 -3.04 11.58 -5.44
CA ARG A 35 -2.24 12.56 -6.19
C ARG A 35 -2.00 12.13 -7.65
N SER A 36 -2.01 10.82 -7.88
CA SER A 36 -1.78 10.24 -9.20
C SER A 36 -3.09 10.09 -9.98
N GLY A 37 -4.25 10.35 -9.36
CA GLY A 37 -5.57 10.28 -10.00
C GLY A 37 -5.99 8.87 -10.41
N VAL A 38 -5.36 7.84 -9.85
CA VAL A 38 -5.62 6.43 -10.20
C VAL A 38 -6.52 5.76 -9.17
N SER A 39 -7.39 4.86 -9.65
CA SER A 39 -8.21 4.04 -8.78
C SER A 39 -7.34 3.02 -8.02
N PRO A 40 -7.41 2.95 -6.68
CA PRO A 40 -6.67 1.96 -5.90
C PRO A 40 -6.93 0.52 -6.33
N ARG A 41 -8.17 0.21 -6.75
CA ARG A 41 -8.55 -1.13 -7.22
C ARG A 41 -7.91 -1.49 -8.56
N GLU A 42 -7.92 -0.56 -9.51
CA GLU A 42 -7.31 -0.79 -10.83
C GLU A 42 -5.79 -0.90 -10.72
N ALA A 43 -5.19 0.00 -9.93
CA ALA A 43 -3.76 -0.01 -9.65
C ALA A 43 -3.33 -1.32 -8.97
N PHE A 44 -4.12 -1.82 -8.02
CA PHE A 44 -3.87 -3.12 -7.37
C PHE A 44 -4.01 -4.30 -8.33
N ALA A 45 -5.02 -4.30 -9.20
CA ALA A 45 -5.21 -5.37 -10.19
C ALA A 45 -4.05 -5.42 -11.20
N ALA A 46 -3.61 -4.26 -11.70
CA ALA A 46 -2.45 -4.15 -12.57
C ALA A 46 -1.17 -4.62 -11.87
N TYR A 47 -0.98 -4.23 -10.60
CA TYR A 47 0.12 -4.68 -9.78
C TYR A 47 0.14 -6.21 -9.58
N GLN A 48 -1.00 -6.83 -9.29
CA GLN A 48 -1.10 -8.30 -9.18
C GLN A 48 -0.84 -9.02 -10.51
N ALA A 49 -1.33 -8.46 -11.63
CA ALA A 49 -1.07 -9.02 -12.96
C ALA A 49 0.43 -8.97 -13.27
N PHE A 50 1.11 -7.87 -12.93
CA PHE A 50 2.55 -7.75 -13.06
C PHE A 50 3.30 -8.72 -12.13
N ALA A 51 2.95 -8.78 -10.84
CA ALA A 51 3.61 -9.63 -9.85
C ALA A 51 3.45 -11.14 -10.14
N SER A 52 2.35 -11.55 -10.79
CA SER A 52 2.12 -12.93 -11.22
C SER A 52 2.76 -13.28 -12.57
N GLY A 53 3.41 -12.31 -13.24
CA GLY A 53 4.01 -12.48 -14.56
C GLY A 53 3.00 -12.53 -15.72
N ALA A 54 1.73 -12.24 -15.45
CA ALA A 54 0.65 -12.23 -16.43
C ALA A 54 0.55 -10.90 -17.21
N GLY A 55 1.24 -9.84 -16.77
CA GLY A 55 1.19 -8.50 -17.36
C GLY A 55 2.56 -7.83 -17.47
N SER A 56 2.67 -6.86 -18.37
CA SER A 56 3.82 -5.94 -18.45
C SER A 56 3.69 -4.85 -17.38
N PRO A 57 4.81 -4.29 -16.87
CA PRO A 57 4.74 -3.16 -15.94
C PRO A 57 4.15 -1.96 -16.67
N ASP A 58 2.93 -1.58 -16.30
CA ASP A 58 2.28 -0.37 -16.76
C ASP A 58 2.31 0.72 -15.67
N THR A 59 1.85 1.92 -16.03
CA THR A 59 1.81 3.06 -15.11
C THR A 59 0.96 2.76 -13.86
N LEU A 60 -0.08 1.93 -13.97
CA LEU A 60 -0.95 1.57 -12.84
C LEU A 60 -0.20 0.68 -11.83
N ALA A 61 0.46 -0.37 -12.30
CA ALA A 61 1.26 -1.27 -11.48
C ALA A 61 2.42 -0.53 -10.78
N LEU A 62 3.11 0.34 -11.51
CA LEU A 62 4.20 1.15 -10.94
C LEU A 62 3.72 2.16 -9.90
N THR A 63 2.53 2.75 -10.12
CA THR A 63 1.95 3.69 -9.16
C THR A 63 1.52 2.98 -7.88
N PHE A 64 0.96 1.76 -7.98
CA PHE A 64 0.65 0.94 -6.82
C PHE A 64 1.90 0.51 -6.06
N ALA A 65 2.95 0.06 -6.76
CA ALA A 65 4.22 -0.31 -6.15
C ALA A 65 4.86 0.87 -5.39
N ARG A 66 4.72 2.10 -5.91
CA ARG A 66 5.14 3.31 -5.20
C ARG A 66 4.32 3.57 -3.94
N ALA A 67 2.99 3.37 -4.00
CA ALA A 67 2.13 3.51 -2.84
C ALA A 67 2.48 2.48 -1.74
N GLU A 68 2.80 1.25 -2.13
CA GLU A 68 3.29 0.21 -1.23
C GLU A 68 4.64 0.58 -0.58
N ALA A 69 5.59 1.07 -1.39
CA ALA A 69 6.88 1.54 -0.87
C ALA A 69 6.72 2.68 0.14
N GLU A 70 5.84 3.66 -0.13
CA GLU A 70 5.56 4.76 0.79
C GLU A 70 4.95 4.28 2.12
N ALA A 71 4.07 3.28 2.09
CA ALA A 71 3.56 2.64 3.30
C ALA A 71 4.69 1.97 4.10
N MET A 72 5.58 1.25 3.43
CA MET A 72 6.73 0.60 4.06
C MET A 72 7.71 1.62 4.68
N ASP A 73 8.02 2.71 3.97
CA ASP A 73 8.88 3.79 4.46
C ASP A 73 8.26 4.48 5.69
N THR A 74 6.94 4.70 5.66
CA THR A 74 6.20 5.25 6.80
C THR A 74 6.30 4.31 8.01
N LEU A 75 6.10 3.01 7.83
CA LEU A 75 6.27 2.02 8.89
C LEU A 75 7.71 2.02 9.44
N ALA A 76 8.70 2.10 8.56
CA ALA A 76 10.12 2.18 8.94
C ALA A 76 10.40 3.42 9.80
N ALA A 77 9.83 4.58 9.46
CA ALA A 77 9.93 5.81 10.24
C ALA A 77 9.31 5.70 11.63
N HIS A 78 8.30 4.83 11.79
CA HIS A 78 7.70 4.48 13.08
C HIS A 78 8.48 3.40 13.86
N GLY A 79 9.66 2.99 13.38
CA GLY A 79 10.52 1.99 14.03
C GLY A 79 10.26 0.54 13.59
N TYR A 80 9.41 0.34 12.58
CA TYR A 80 9.05 -1.00 12.06
C TYR A 80 9.87 -1.37 10.81
N THR A 81 11.20 -1.23 10.87
CA THR A 81 12.15 -1.41 9.74
C THR A 81 12.33 -2.85 9.26
N ARG A 82 11.83 -3.86 9.99
CA ARG A 82 12.09 -5.30 9.74
C ARG A 82 10.90 -6.09 9.20
N TYR A 83 9.80 -5.46 8.85
CA TYR A 83 8.66 -6.19 8.29
C TYR A 83 8.89 -6.47 6.81
N GLY A 84 9.78 -7.42 6.50
CA GLY A 84 10.09 -7.89 5.14
C GLY A 84 8.96 -8.64 4.45
N SER A 85 7.73 -8.50 4.93
CA SER A 85 6.53 -9.15 4.38
C SER A 85 5.26 -8.39 4.75
N VAL A 86 5.32 -7.07 4.64
CA VAL A 86 4.09 -6.26 4.55
C VAL A 86 3.61 -6.32 3.11
N SER A 87 2.32 -6.53 2.91
CA SER A 87 1.70 -6.42 1.59
C SER A 87 0.58 -5.40 1.65
N LEU A 88 0.59 -4.45 0.72
CA LEU A 88 -0.50 -3.50 0.52
C LEU A 88 -1.53 -4.10 -0.44
N ALA A 89 -2.82 -4.06 -0.06
CA ALA A 89 -3.92 -4.50 -0.91
C ALA A 89 -5.04 -3.46 -0.94
N ALA A 90 -5.82 -3.44 -2.02
CA ALA A 90 -7.04 -2.64 -2.10
C ALA A 90 -8.27 -3.43 -1.58
N LEU A 91 -9.25 -2.72 -0.99
CA LEU A 91 -10.56 -3.22 -0.53
C LEU A 91 -11.63 -3.08 -1.60
#